data_AF-A0A0K0IQJ6-F1
#
_entry.id   AF-A0A0K0IQJ6-F1
#
_cell.length_a   1.000
_cell.length_b   1.000
_cell.length_c   1.000
_cell.angle_alpha   90.00
_cell.angle_beta   90.00
_cell.angle_gamma   90.00
#
_symmetry.space_group_name_H-M   'P 1'
#
loop_
_entity.id
_entity.type
_entity.pdbx_description
1 polymer ?
#
loop_
_entity_poly.entity_id
_entity_poly.type
_entity_poly.pdbx_seq_one_letter_code
_entity_poly.pdbx_strand_id
1 'polypeptide(L)'
;MGTSWSSNAELQNYYEQQALEQVALQNVLLEHKRALELANTRKLISSQHMTALLVVSLMLVSQKMKQSHLYILPVVPFVIGLFHNFDQQRDVTLDTIKENAEKLRRENRRLFEPIGGPITLDELDRRINRAKYHKEKESDEAN
;
A
#
# COMPACT_ATOMS: atom_id res chain seq x y z
N MET A 1 -4.76 4.62 -59.60
CA MET A 1 -4.15 3.65 -58.66
C MET A 1 -3.08 4.39 -57.87
N GLY A 2 -3.26 4.64 -56.57
CA GLY A 2 -2.21 5.31 -55.76
C GLY A 2 -2.64 5.94 -54.44
N THR A 3 -3.94 6.25 -54.23
CA THR A 3 -4.36 7.02 -53.04
C THR A 3 -4.50 6.18 -51.77
N SER A 4 -4.91 4.91 -51.88
CA SER A 4 -5.15 4.05 -50.71
C SER A 4 -3.87 3.66 -49.95
N TRP A 5 -2.73 3.55 -50.66
CA TRP A 5 -1.45 3.23 -50.02
C TRP A 5 -0.91 4.41 -49.21
N SER A 6 -1.01 5.64 -49.74
CA SER A 6 -0.62 6.86 -49.02
C SER A 6 -1.47 7.08 -47.78
N SER A 7 -2.80 6.93 -47.90
CA SER A 7 -3.70 7.09 -46.75
C SER A 7 -3.41 6.07 -45.66
N ASN A 8 -3.13 4.81 -46.03
CA ASN A 8 -2.80 3.77 -45.06
C ASN A 8 -1.47 4.05 -44.36
N ALA A 9 -0.44 4.52 -45.09
CA ALA A 9 0.84 4.89 -44.52
C ALA A 9 0.73 6.11 -43.58
N GLU A 10 -0.05 7.12 -43.94
CA GLU A 10 -0.32 8.29 -43.10
C GLU A 10 -1.09 7.92 -41.83
N LEU A 11 -2.12 7.09 -41.95
CA LEU A 11 -2.88 6.55 -40.80
C LEU A 11 -1.97 5.74 -39.88
N GLN A 12 -1.15 4.85 -40.44
CA GLN A 12 -0.22 4.03 -39.66
C GLN A 12 0.79 4.90 -38.92
N ASN A 13 1.40 5.89 -39.59
CA ASN A 13 2.36 6.80 -38.97
C ASN A 13 1.72 7.64 -37.85
N TYR A 14 0.48 8.11 -38.05
CA TYR A 14 -0.28 8.80 -37.02
C TYR A 14 -0.49 7.94 -35.76
N TYR A 15 -0.91 6.68 -35.93
CA TYR A 15 -1.09 5.75 -34.80
C TYR A 15 0.24 5.35 -34.14
N GLU A 16 1.31 5.15 -34.91
CA GLU A 16 2.65 4.86 -34.39
C GLU A 16 3.18 6.03 -33.56
N GLN A 17 3.02 7.26 -34.03
CA GLN A 17 3.43 8.45 -33.29
C GLN A 17 2.61 8.65 -32.02
N GLN A 18 1.29 8.43 -32.08
CA GLN A 18 0.44 8.48 -30.90
C GLN A 18 0.82 7.39 -29.87
N ALA A 19 1.17 6.19 -30.32
CA ALA A 19 1.65 5.13 -29.45
C ALA A 19 3.01 5.49 -28.80
N LEU A 20 3.93 6.07 -29.56
CA LEU A 20 5.22 6.56 -29.04
C LEU A 20 5.06 7.65 -27.99
N GLU A 21 4.17 8.61 -28.21
CA GLU A 21 3.87 9.68 -27.24
C GLU A 21 3.26 9.11 -25.95
N GLN A 22 2.34 8.15 -26.06
CA GLN A 22 1.77 7.48 -24.89
C GLN A 22 2.83 6.70 -24.10
N VAL A 23 3.72 5.97 -24.78
CA VAL A 23 4.82 5.26 -24.14
C VAL A 23 5.80 6.23 -23.49
N ALA A 24 6.14 7.35 -24.15
CA ALA A 24 7.02 8.38 -23.60
C ALA A 24 6.44 9.01 -22.33
N LEU A 25 5.16 9.39 -22.35
CA LEU A 25 4.45 9.91 -21.17
C LEU A 25 4.43 8.89 -20.03
N GLN A 26 4.15 7.62 -20.33
CA GLN A 26 4.14 6.57 -19.33
C GLN A 26 5.53 6.36 -18.71
N ASN A 27 6.59 6.40 -19.52
CA ASN A 27 7.96 6.29 -19.05
C ASN A 27 8.36 7.46 -18.15
N VAL A 28 8.02 8.70 -18.52
CA VAL A 28 8.29 9.89 -17.70
C VAL A 28 7.56 9.82 -16.36
N LEU A 29 6.29 9.39 -16.36
CA LEU A 29 5.52 9.20 -15.13
C LEU A 29 6.12 8.11 -14.23
N LEU A 30 6.59 7.02 -14.84
CA LEU A 30 7.25 5.93 -14.11
C LEU A 30 8.60 6.35 -13.53
N GLU A 31 9.40 7.08 -14.30
CA GLU A 31 10.67 7.64 -13.85
C GLU A 31 10.48 8.65 -12.72
N HIS A 32 9.48 9.54 -12.86
CA HIS A 32 9.11 10.49 -11.81
C HIS A 32 8.67 9.77 -10.53
N LYS A 33 7.84 8.73 -10.64
CA LYS A 33 7.42 7.91 -9.49
C LYS A 33 8.62 7.26 -8.79
N ARG A 34 9.55 6.66 -9.55
CA ARG A 34 10.77 6.08 -9.00
C ARG A 34 11.67 7.13 -8.34
N ALA A 35 11.79 8.31 -8.93
CA ALA A 35 12.56 9.42 -8.38
C ALA A 35 11.97 9.89 -7.03
N LEU A 36 10.64 9.97 -6.92
CA LEU A 36 9.95 10.30 -5.67
C LEU A 36 10.11 9.21 -4.60
N GLU A 37 9.97 7.94 -4.96
CA GLU A 37 10.23 6.81 -4.05
C GLU A 37 11.68 6.82 -3.54
N LEU A 38 12.65 7.08 -4.44
CA LEU A 38 14.06 7.19 -4.08
C LEU A 38 14.33 8.42 -3.18
N ALA A 39 13.68 9.56 -3.45
CA ALA A 39 13.80 10.75 -2.62
C ALA A 39 13.22 10.53 -1.21
N ASN A 40 12.06 9.87 -1.12
CA ASN A 40 11.42 9.56 0.16
C ASN A 40 12.24 8.56 0.98
N THR A 41 12.74 7.48 0.35
CA THR A 41 13.61 6.52 1.03
C THR A 41 14.92 7.16 1.50
N ARG A 42 15.55 8.02 0.69
CA ARG A 42 16.75 8.78 1.09
C ARG A 42 16.48 9.69 2.28
N LYS A 43 15.35 10.40 2.31
CA LYS A 43 14.97 11.27 3.44
C LYS A 43 14.81 10.46 4.72
N LEU A 44 14.15 9.30 4.64
CA LEU A 44 13.95 8.41 5.78
C LEU A 44 15.28 7.86 6.31
N ILE A 45 16.10 7.29 5.42
CA ILE A 45 17.43 6.74 5.74
C ILE A 45 18.33 7.81 6.36
N SER A 46 18.39 9.01 5.75
CA SER A 46 19.20 10.12 6.28
C SER A 46 18.72 10.53 7.68
N SER A 47 17.41 10.68 7.89
CA SER A 47 16.87 11.05 9.20
C SER A 47 17.13 9.98 10.27
N GLN A 48 17.01 8.70 9.92
CA GLN A 48 17.26 7.59 10.84
C GLN A 48 18.74 7.49 11.22
N HIS A 49 19.66 7.60 10.26
CA HIS A 49 21.09 7.59 10.55
C HIS A 49 21.51 8.79 11.40
N MET A 50 21.00 9.99 11.12
CA MET A 50 21.29 11.18 11.94
C MET A 50 20.79 11.02 13.37
N THR A 51 19.59 10.48 13.55
CA THR A 51 19.02 10.26 14.88
C THR A 51 19.81 9.19 15.64
N ALA A 52 20.17 8.08 14.98
CA ALA A 52 21.00 7.03 15.58
C ALA A 52 22.39 7.55 15.99
N LEU A 53 23.04 8.35 15.15
CA LEU A 53 24.32 9.00 15.48
C LEU A 53 24.18 9.94 16.67
N LEU A 54 23.08 10.69 16.77
CA LEU A 54 22.82 11.59 17.88
C LEU A 54 22.61 10.83 19.21
N VAL A 55 21.90 9.70 19.18
CA VAL A 55 21.74 8.84 20.35
C VAL A 55 23.06 8.23 20.79
N VAL A 56 23.85 7.68 19.85
CA VAL A 56 25.15 7.06 20.15
C VAL A 56 26.13 8.10 20.70
N SER A 57 26.22 9.28 20.07
CA SER A 57 27.09 10.36 20.54
C SER A 57 26.70 10.83 21.94
N LEU A 58 25.41 10.98 22.23
CA LEU A 58 24.95 11.39 23.55
C LEU A 58 25.18 10.31 24.61
N MET A 59 25.07 9.03 24.24
CA MET A 59 25.43 7.92 25.12
C MET A 59 26.94 7.91 25.42
N LEU A 60 27.80 8.16 24.43
CA LEU A 60 29.25 8.30 24.65
C LEU A 60 29.60 9.51 25.54
N VAL A 61 28.95 10.66 25.32
CA VAL A 61 29.15 11.86 26.14
C VAL A 61 28.73 11.60 27.60
N SER A 62 27.57 10.98 27.81
CA SER A 62 27.06 10.64 29.15
C SER A 62 27.97 9.62 29.86
N GLN A 63 28.55 8.65 29.12
CA GLN A 63 29.56 7.72 29.64
C GLN A 63 30.83 8.42 30.09
N LYS A 64 31.31 9.40 29.31
CA LYS A 64 32.47 10.21 29.68
C LYS A 64 32.21 11.07 30.92
N MET A 65 30.99 11.60 31.09
CA MET A 65 30.63 12.46 32.22
C MET A 65 30.35 11.69 33.54
N LYS A 66 30.38 10.35 33.55
CA LYS A 66 30.08 9.49 34.72
C LYS A 66 28.76 9.81 35.45
N GLN A 67 27.82 10.50 34.79
CA GLN A 67 26.51 10.83 35.34
C GLN A 67 25.47 9.88 34.76
N SER A 68 25.30 8.72 35.41
CA SER A 68 24.47 7.63 34.88
C SER A 68 22.98 7.97 34.73
N HIS A 69 22.48 9.00 35.41
CA HIS A 69 21.07 9.38 35.33
C HIS A 69 20.73 10.18 34.07
N LEU A 70 21.72 10.74 33.35
CA LEU A 70 21.48 11.54 32.15
C LEU A 70 21.23 10.71 30.87
N TYR A 71 21.47 9.39 30.88
CA TYR A 71 21.20 8.52 29.73
C TYR A 71 19.70 8.41 29.39
N ILE A 72 18.83 8.54 30.39
CA ILE A 72 17.39 8.35 30.19
C ILE A 72 16.79 9.53 29.41
N LEU A 73 17.36 10.73 29.58
CA LEU A 73 16.82 11.96 29.04
C LEU A 73 16.68 11.97 27.50
N PRO A 74 17.65 11.49 26.70
CA PRO A 74 17.47 11.38 25.25
C PRO A 74 16.76 10.12 24.76
N VAL A 75 16.70 9.06 25.57
CA VAL A 75 16.07 7.80 25.15
C VAL A 75 14.58 8.01 24.95
N VAL A 76 13.93 8.83 25.79
CA VAL A 76 12.48 9.06 25.69
C VAL A 76 12.08 9.76 24.39
N PRO A 77 12.64 10.92 23.99
CA PRO A 77 12.35 11.52 22.69
C PRO A 77 12.72 10.63 21.51
N PHE A 78 13.79 9.84 21.63
CA PHE A 78 14.20 8.90 20.57
C PHE A 78 13.16 7.82 20.34
N VAL A 79 12.69 7.17 21.40
CA VAL A 79 11.65 6.14 21.32
C VAL A 79 10.35 6.73 20.78
N ILE A 80 9.95 7.92 21.23
CA ILE A 80 8.76 8.62 20.70
C ILE A 80 8.92 8.91 19.21
N GLY A 81 10.09 9.39 18.78
CA GLY A 81 10.40 9.65 17.37
C GLY A 81 10.37 8.39 16.51
N LEU A 82 10.87 7.26 17.02
CA LEU A 82 10.77 5.96 16.35
C LEU A 82 9.33 5.49 16.19
N PHE A 83 8.52 5.58 17.24
CA PHE A 83 7.10 5.22 17.16
C PHE A 83 6.33 6.12 16.20
N HIS A 84 6.58 7.43 16.22
CA HIS A 84 5.92 8.36 15.31
C HIS A 84 6.30 8.09 13.85
N ASN A 85 7.57 7.79 13.58
CA ASN A 85 8.02 7.43 12.24
C ASN A 85 7.44 6.08 11.78
N PHE A 86 7.32 5.11 12.68
CA PHE A 86 6.69 3.82 12.41
C PHE A 86 5.19 3.96 12.12
N ASP A 87 4.47 4.75 12.90
CA ASP A 87 3.04 4.99 12.70
C ASP A 87 2.79 5.71 11.37
N GLN A 88 3.60 6.72 11.04
CA GLN A 88 3.52 7.40 9.74
C GLN A 88 3.83 6.46 8.56
N GLN A 89 4.84 5.58 8.68
CA GLN A 89 5.10 4.57 7.65
C GLN A 89 3.95 3.58 7.51
N ARG A 90 3.31 3.21 8.62
CA ARG A 90 2.16 2.31 8.63
C ARG A 90 0.96 2.93 7.94
N ASP A 91 0.65 4.19 8.21
CA ASP A 91 -0.46 4.91 7.56
C ASP A 91 -0.27 4.98 6.05
N VAL A 92 0.93 5.39 5.59
CA VAL A 92 1.26 5.41 4.16
C VAL A 92 1.15 4.02 3.53
N THR A 93 1.57 2.98 4.25
CA THR A 93 1.47 1.59 3.77
C THR A 93 0.02 1.14 3.67
N LEU A 94 -0.81 1.46 4.67
CA LEU A 94 -2.23 1.12 4.68
C LEU A 94 -2.99 1.86 3.58
N ASP A 95 -2.70 3.14 3.37
CA ASP A 95 -3.28 3.92 2.28
C ASP A 95 -2.90 3.35 0.92
N THR A 96 -1.64 2.95 0.75
CA THR A 96 -1.15 2.31 -0.48
C THR A 96 -1.81 0.95 -0.69
N ILE A 97 -1.96 0.13 0.35
CA ILE A 97 -2.66 -1.16 0.28
C ILE A 97 -4.13 -0.94 -0.07
N LYS A 98 -4.79 0.05 0.54
CA LYS A 98 -6.18 0.40 0.27
C LYS A 98 -6.37 0.86 -1.17
N GLU A 99 -5.52 1.76 -1.65
CA GLU A 99 -5.56 2.25 -3.04
C GLU A 99 -5.35 1.09 -4.03
N ASN A 100 -4.36 0.23 -3.78
CA ASN A 100 -4.10 -0.94 -4.62
C ASN A 100 -5.25 -1.95 -4.57
N ALA A 101 -5.86 -2.17 -3.40
CA ALA A 101 -7.02 -3.04 -3.25
C ALA A 101 -8.24 -2.47 -4.00
N GLU A 102 -8.47 -1.16 -3.92
CA GLU A 102 -9.53 -0.49 -4.68
C GLU A 102 -9.28 -0.51 -6.18
N LYS A 103 -8.03 -0.34 -6.62
CA LYS A 103 -7.63 -0.50 -8.02
C LYS A 103 -7.86 -1.93 -8.49
N LEU A 104 -7.41 -2.93 -7.73
CA LEU A 104 -7.61 -4.34 -8.04
C LEU A 104 -9.10 -4.70 -8.09
N ARG A 105 -9.91 -4.14 -7.17
CA ARG A 105 -11.37 -4.29 -7.18
C ARG A 105 -12.03 -3.67 -8.41
N ARG A 106 -11.54 -2.52 -8.88
CA ARG A 106 -12.05 -1.87 -10.10
C ARG A 106 -11.68 -2.65 -11.36
N GLU A 107 -10.42 -3.06 -11.49
CA GLU A 107 -9.92 -3.81 -12.66
C GLU A 107 -10.47 -5.23 -12.71
N ASN A 108 -10.62 -5.89 -11.55
CA ASN A 108 -11.02 -7.28 -11.43
C ASN A 108 -12.34 -7.43 -10.66
N ARG A 109 -13.33 -6.58 -10.96
CA ARG A 109 -14.64 -6.59 -10.26
C ARG A 109 -15.23 -8.01 -10.14
N ARG A 110 -15.08 -8.83 -11.17
CA ARG A 110 -15.55 -10.23 -11.22
C ARG A 110 -14.93 -11.13 -10.14
N LEU A 111 -13.70 -10.88 -9.70
CA LEU A 111 -13.03 -11.65 -8.64
C LEU A 111 -13.58 -11.33 -7.24
N PHE A 112 -14.17 -10.14 -7.07
CA PHE A 112 -14.70 -9.66 -5.79
C PHE A 112 -16.23 -9.71 -5.71
N GLU A 113 -16.90 -10.10 -6.79
CA GLU A 113 -18.30 -10.47 -6.73
C GLU A 113 -18.40 -11.82 -6.02
N PRO A 114 -19.19 -11.95 -4.94
CA PRO A 114 -19.36 -13.23 -4.27
C PRO A 114 -19.82 -14.27 -5.28
N ILE A 115 -19.25 -15.48 -5.21
CA ILE A 115 -19.67 -16.61 -6.03
C ILE A 115 -21.16 -16.86 -5.74
N GLY A 116 -22.04 -16.47 -6.67
CA GLY A 116 -23.50 -16.53 -6.50
C GLY A 116 -24.23 -15.18 -6.36
N GLY A 117 -23.53 -14.04 -6.50
CA GLY A 117 -24.13 -12.70 -6.40
C GLY A 117 -24.16 -12.16 -4.96
N PRO A 118 -24.62 -10.91 -4.75
CA PRO A 118 -24.67 -10.33 -3.41
C PRO A 118 -25.50 -11.22 -2.48
N ILE A 119 -24.91 -11.66 -1.36
CA ILE A 119 -25.68 -12.31 -0.28
C ILE A 119 -26.66 -11.26 0.23
N THR A 120 -27.93 -11.42 -0.09
CA THR A 120 -29.00 -10.59 0.47
C THR A 120 -29.15 -10.91 1.95
N LEU A 121 -29.60 -9.94 2.75
CA LEU A 121 -29.92 -10.16 4.17
C LEU A 121 -30.88 -11.35 4.35
N ASP A 122 -31.84 -11.51 3.45
CA ASP A 122 -32.80 -12.61 3.42
C ASP A 122 -32.13 -13.98 3.20
N GLU A 123 -31.11 -14.05 2.32
CA GLU A 123 -30.32 -15.29 2.13
C GLU A 123 -29.53 -15.64 3.40
N LEU A 124 -28.99 -14.62 4.09
CA LEU A 124 -28.24 -14.81 5.33
C LEU A 124 -29.15 -15.34 6.44
N ASP A 125 -30.33 -14.74 6.63
CA ASP A 125 -31.33 -15.19 7.60
C ASP A 125 -31.79 -16.62 7.30
N ARG A 126 -32.01 -16.96 6.02
CA ARG A 126 -32.35 -18.33 5.62
C ARG A 126 -31.26 -19.34 5.99
N ARG A 127 -29.98 -18.98 5.83
CA ARG A 127 -28.84 -19.84 6.22
C ARG A 127 -28.74 -20.00 7.73
N ILE A 128 -28.93 -18.91 8.49
CA ILE A 128 -28.92 -18.93 9.97
C ILE A 128 -30.06 -19.83 10.48
N ASN A 129 -31.28 -19.65 9.97
CA ASN A 129 -32.44 -20.45 10.37
C ASN A 129 -32.27 -21.93 10.03
N ARG A 130 -31.70 -22.25 8.85
CA ARG A 130 -31.42 -23.64 8.47
C ARG A 130 -30.36 -24.29 9.37
N ALA A 131 -29.32 -23.55 9.74
CA ALA A 131 -28.31 -24.03 10.68
C ALA A 131 -28.89 -24.26 12.08
N LYS A 132 -29.78 -23.36 12.54
CA LYS A 132 -30.48 -23.53 13.82
C LYS A 132 -31.39 -24.76 13.82
N TYR A 133 -32.17 -24.98 12.77
CA TYR A 133 -33.05 -26.14 12.62
C TYR A 133 -32.26 -27.46 12.60
N HIS A 134 -31.13 -27.50 11.88
CA HIS A 134 -30.26 -28.69 11.89
C HIS A 134 -29.69 -28.98 13.28
N LYS A 135 -29.28 -27.94 14.02
CA LYS A 135 -28.75 -28.09 15.36
C LYS A 135 -29.82 -28.58 16.36
N GLU A 136 -31.06 -28.11 16.23
CA GLU A 136 -32.19 -28.59 17.04
C GLU A 136 -32.53 -30.05 16.72
N LYS A 137 -32.57 -30.43 15.44
CA LYS A 137 -32.82 -31.82 15.02
C LYS A 137 -31.73 -32.79 15.48
N GLU A 138 -30.45 -32.37 15.43
CA GLU A 138 -29.34 -33.16 15.96
C GLU A 138 -29.40 -33.31 17.48
N SER A 139 -29.85 -32.29 18.22
CA SER A 139 -30.04 -32.41 19.67
C SER A 139 -31.22 -33.30 20.05
N ASP A 140 -32.29 -33.31 19.25
CA ASP A 140 -33.46 -34.17 19.47
C ASP A 140 -33.18 -35.63 19.11
N GLU A 141 -32.32 -35.91 18.12
CA GLU A 141 -31.91 -37.28 17.77
C GLU A 141 -30.85 -37.85 18.72
N ALA A 142 -30.16 -37.01 19.50
CA ALA A 142 -29.14 -37.42 20.47
C ALA A 142 -29.67 -37.70 21.89
N ASN A 143 -30.93 -37.36 22.18
CA ASN A 143 -31.64 -37.66 23.44
C ASN A 143 -32.62 -38.83 23.25
#